data_AF-A0A2D6BT89-F1
#
_entry.id   AF-A0A2D6BT89-F1
#
_cell.length_a   1.000
_cell.length_b   1.000
_cell.length_c   1.000
_cell.angle_alpha   90.00
_cell.angle_beta   90.00
_cell.angle_gamma   90.00
#
_symmetry.space_group_name_H-M   'P 1'
#
loop_
_entity.id
_entity.type
_entity.pdbx_description
1 polymer ?
#
loop_
_entity_poly.entity_id
_entity_poly.type
_entity_poly.pdbx_seq_one_letter_code
_entity_poly.pdbx_strand_id
1 'polypeptide(L)'
;MRHPRSPTPNGDNGRAEQEGKQGMSKVSVDRAKTKLPERLAQIRGDRSQRQFARELGVFQQNVNRYESGTTPHTDFLIQLAIKENVSIDWLLLGKGRMRRTR
;
A
#
# COMPACT_ATOMS: atom_id res chain seq x y z
N MET A 1 -65.21 21.09 -14.30
CA MET A 1 -63.86 20.51 -14.13
C MET A 1 -63.29 20.82 -12.75
N ARG A 2 -63.15 19.81 -11.88
CA ARG A 2 -62.07 19.68 -10.87
C ARG A 2 -61.86 18.18 -10.66
N HIS A 3 -60.66 17.66 -10.91
CA HIS A 3 -60.28 16.30 -10.56
C HIS A 3 -59.47 16.34 -9.25
N PRO A 4 -59.64 15.36 -8.33
CA PRO A 4 -58.86 15.27 -7.11
C PRO A 4 -57.49 14.66 -7.41
N ARG A 5 -56.44 15.13 -6.75
CA ARG A 5 -55.15 14.44 -6.67
C ARG A 5 -54.81 14.19 -5.21
N SER A 6 -54.93 12.94 -4.79
CA SER A 6 -54.25 12.41 -3.61
C SER A 6 -52.76 12.26 -3.91
N PRO A 7 -51.86 12.49 -2.95
CA PRO A 7 -50.56 11.84 -2.94
C PRO A 7 -50.57 10.68 -1.93
N THR A 8 -50.11 9.53 -2.39
CA THR A 8 -49.85 8.27 -1.65
C THR A 8 -48.63 8.38 -0.73
N PRO A 9 -48.48 7.46 0.24
CA PRO A 9 -47.31 7.36 1.12
C PRO A 9 -46.20 6.51 0.47
N ASN A 10 -44.95 6.99 0.54
CA ASN A 10 -43.72 6.20 0.36
C ASN A 10 -42.82 6.59 1.55
N GLY A 11 -42.30 5.71 2.40
CA GLY A 11 -41.66 4.43 2.10
C GLY A 11 -40.15 4.66 2.00
N ASP A 12 -39.36 3.90 2.78
CA ASP A 12 -37.88 3.85 2.76
C ASP A 12 -37.18 4.99 3.56
N ASN A 13 -36.22 4.79 4.45
CA ASN A 13 -35.32 3.66 4.73
C ASN A 13 -34.65 3.89 6.09
N GLY A 14 -34.41 2.81 6.83
CA GLY A 14 -33.45 2.81 7.92
C GLY A 14 -32.05 3.11 7.39
N ARG A 15 -31.36 4.08 7.98
CA ARG A 15 -29.91 4.24 7.86
C ARG A 15 -29.36 4.20 9.27
N ALA A 16 -29.17 2.99 9.79
CA ALA A 16 -27.90 2.26 9.72
C ALA A 16 -26.92 2.81 10.75
N GLU A 17 -27.00 2.20 11.93
CA GLU A 17 -25.85 1.89 12.78
C GLU A 17 -24.69 1.41 11.90
N GLN A 18 -23.50 2.00 12.08
CA GLN A 18 -22.20 1.33 11.94
C GLN A 18 -21.07 2.28 12.35
N GLU A 19 -21.05 2.69 13.62
CA GLU A 19 -19.85 3.20 14.25
C GLU A 19 -19.18 2.07 15.03
N GLY A 20 -18.01 1.65 14.56
CA GLY A 20 -17.16 0.69 15.28
C GLY A 20 -16.55 -0.34 14.35
N LYS A 21 -15.28 -0.12 13.95
CA LYS A 21 -14.24 -1.15 13.63
C LYS A 21 -12.95 -0.64 12.96
N GLN A 22 -12.75 0.66 12.71
CA GLN A 22 -11.61 1.12 11.88
C GLN A 22 -10.34 1.56 12.63
N GLY A 23 -10.33 1.61 13.96
CA GLY A 23 -9.21 2.18 14.73
C GLY A 23 -7.93 1.32 14.79
N MET A 24 -8.03 -0.01 14.75
CA MET A 24 -6.88 -0.91 14.95
C MET A 24 -6.09 -1.21 13.65
N SER A 25 -6.75 -1.14 12.49
CA SER A 25 -6.16 -1.48 11.19
C SER A 25 -5.23 -0.39 10.67
N LYS A 26 -5.57 0.89 10.86
CA LYS A 26 -4.78 2.03 10.36
C LYS A 26 -3.41 2.13 11.03
N VAL A 27 -3.36 2.00 12.36
CA VAL A 27 -2.11 2.02 13.14
C VAL A 27 -1.14 0.93 12.68
N SER A 28 -1.66 -0.26 12.35
CA SER A 28 -0.86 -1.39 11.87
C SER A 28 -0.27 -1.13 10.48
N VAL A 29 -1.04 -0.49 9.59
CA VAL A 29 -0.59 -0.09 8.25
C VAL A 29 0.42 1.05 8.31
N ASP A 30 0.23 2.02 9.20
CA ASP A 30 1.16 3.14 9.35
C ASP A 30 2.53 2.68 9.87
N ARG A 31 2.56 1.75 10.82
CA ARG A 31 3.82 1.10 11.27
C ARG A 31 4.50 0.29 10.17
N ALA A 32 3.73 -0.35 9.30
CA ALA A 32 4.28 -1.06 8.15
C ALA A 32 4.92 -0.09 7.14
N LYS A 33 4.29 1.06 6.89
CA LYS A 33 4.81 2.12 6.01
C LYS A 33 6.09 2.75 6.54
N THR A 34 6.21 2.99 7.85
CA THR A 34 7.44 3.56 8.43
C THR A 34 8.64 2.61 8.36
N LYS A 35 8.41 1.30 8.29
CA LYS A 35 9.46 0.27 8.17
C LYS A 35 9.81 -0.10 6.74
N LEU A 36 9.03 0.33 5.76
CA LEU A 36 9.28 0.06 4.35
C LEU A 36 10.61 0.65 3.84
N PRO A 37 11.01 1.90 4.20
CA PRO A 37 12.31 2.45 3.80
C PRO A 37 13.50 1.64 4.31
N GLU A 38 13.44 1.18 5.56
CA GLU A 38 14.49 0.32 6.16
C GLU A 38 14.64 -0.98 5.36
N ARG A 39 13.52 -1.60 4.94
CA ARG A 39 13.54 -2.83 4.14
C ARG A 39 14.05 -2.59 2.73
N LEU A 40 13.73 -1.45 2.11
CA LEU A 40 14.28 -1.08 0.81
C LEU A 40 15.80 -0.93 0.87
N ALA A 41 16.31 -0.26 1.92
CA ALA A 41 17.74 -0.14 2.14
C ALA A 41 18.41 -1.51 2.36
N GLN A 42 17.76 -2.42 3.09
CA GLN A 42 18.24 -3.80 3.27
C GLN A 42 18.31 -4.58 1.95
N ILE A 43 17.32 -4.44 1.07
CA ILE A 43 17.34 -5.11 -0.25
C ILE A 43 18.44 -4.51 -1.12
N ARG A 44 18.61 -3.19 -1.11
CA ARG A 44 19.68 -2.52 -1.84
C ARG A 44 21.06 -3.02 -1.40
N GLY A 45 21.27 -3.18 -0.09
CA GLY A 45 22.55 -3.58 0.49
C GLY A 45 23.65 -2.55 0.19
N ASP A 46 24.82 -3.03 -0.20
CA ASP A 46 25.99 -2.17 -0.46
C ASP A 46 25.96 -1.44 -1.81
N ARG A 47 24.95 -1.72 -2.64
CA ARG A 47 24.79 -1.06 -3.95
C ARG A 47 24.45 0.42 -3.76
N SER A 48 25.01 1.29 -4.61
CA SER A 48 24.58 2.69 -4.65
C SER A 48 23.11 2.80 -5.09
N GLN A 49 22.40 3.85 -4.63
CA GLN A 49 21.02 4.12 -5.07
C GLN A 49 20.91 4.19 -6.60
N ARG A 50 21.93 4.76 -7.28
CA ARG A 50 21.97 4.86 -8.75
C ARG A 50 22.10 3.51 -9.43
N GLN A 51 22.93 2.63 -8.88
CA GLN A 51 23.07 1.27 -9.40
C GLN A 51 21.79 0.48 -9.22
N PHE A 52 21.24 0.49 -8.01
CA PHE A 52 19.98 -0.18 -7.69
C PHE A 52 18.83 0.32 -8.56
N ALA A 53 18.72 1.63 -8.77
CA ALA A 53 17.70 2.20 -9.65
C ALA A 53 17.84 1.72 -11.10
N ARG A 54 19.07 1.68 -11.64
CA ARG A 54 19.32 1.15 -13.00
C ARG A 54 18.96 -0.33 -13.13
N GLU A 55 19.31 -1.14 -12.14
CA GLU A 55 18.98 -2.57 -12.13
C GLU A 55 17.46 -2.77 -12.10
N LEU A 56 16.73 -1.94 -11.36
CA LEU A 56 15.27 -1.96 -11.33
C LEU A 56 14.63 -1.35 -12.58
N GLY A 57 15.32 -0.46 -13.31
CA GLY A 57 14.76 0.26 -14.46
C GLY A 57 13.98 1.52 -14.07
N VAL A 58 14.35 2.13 -12.94
CA VAL A 58 13.70 3.34 -12.40
C VAL A 58 14.72 4.46 -12.21
N PHE A 59 14.22 5.69 -12.00
CA PHE A 59 15.08 6.83 -11.71
C PHE A 59 15.65 6.77 -10.29
N GLN A 60 16.92 7.18 -10.12
CA GLN A 60 17.56 7.23 -8.79
C GLN A 60 16.81 8.12 -7.79
N GLN A 61 16.15 9.18 -8.27
CA GLN A 61 15.31 10.03 -7.43
C GLN A 61 14.13 9.28 -6.80
N ASN A 62 13.56 8.27 -7.49
CA ASN A 62 12.48 7.46 -6.94
C ASN A 62 12.98 6.63 -5.76
N VAL A 63 14.15 5.97 -5.92
CA VAL A 63 14.78 5.21 -4.84
C VAL A 63 15.03 6.11 -3.63
N ASN A 64 15.60 7.30 -3.82
CA ASN A 64 15.84 8.24 -2.74
C ASN A 64 14.53 8.66 -2.03
N ARG A 65 13.48 8.99 -2.79
CA ARG A 65 12.15 9.32 -2.22
C ARG A 65 11.58 8.19 -1.39
N TYR A 66 11.69 6.95 -1.86
CA TYR A 66 11.15 5.78 -1.15
C TYR A 66 11.96 5.45 0.11
N GLU A 67 13.30 5.56 0.04
CA GLU A 67 14.17 5.45 1.22
C GLU A 67 13.96 6.60 2.22
N SER A 68 13.41 7.73 1.79
CA SER A 68 13.06 8.86 2.67
C SER A 68 11.67 8.74 3.30
N GLY A 69 10.92 7.65 3.06
CA GLY A 69 9.58 7.44 3.64
C GLY A 69 8.40 7.72 2.71
N THR A 70 8.65 8.05 1.44
CA THR A 70 7.56 8.19 0.46
C THR A 70 6.95 6.83 0.15
N THR A 71 5.63 6.76 -0.01
CA THR A 71 4.96 5.52 -0.42
C THR A 71 5.33 5.17 -1.87
N PRO A 72 5.97 4.02 -2.13
CA PRO A 72 6.27 3.58 -3.48
C PRO A 72 5.02 3.14 -4.24
N HIS A 73 5.10 3.24 -5.57
CA HIS A 73 4.06 2.69 -6.44
C HIS A 73 4.07 1.16 -6.41
N THR A 74 2.89 0.58 -6.60
CA THR A 74 2.72 -0.88 -6.70
C THR A 74 3.62 -1.49 -7.77
N ASP A 75 3.78 -0.83 -8.92
CA ASP A 75 4.65 -1.32 -10.01
C ASP A 75 6.12 -1.40 -9.60
N PHE A 76 6.60 -0.47 -8.79
CA PHE A 76 7.96 -0.52 -8.24
C PHE A 76 8.13 -1.71 -7.29
N LEU A 77 7.15 -1.92 -6.41
CA LEU A 77 7.18 -3.04 -5.45
C LEU A 77 7.17 -4.39 -6.14
N ILE A 78 6.35 -4.54 -7.20
CA ILE A 78 6.28 -5.76 -8.00
C ILE A 78 7.60 -6.00 -8.73
N GLN A 79 8.13 -4.98 -9.43
CA GLN A 79 9.40 -5.12 -10.15
C GLN A 79 10.55 -5.45 -9.21
N LEU A 80 10.62 -4.78 -8.06
CA LEU A 80 11.61 -5.04 -7.03
C LEU A 80 11.56 -6.49 -6.58
N ALA A 81 10.38 -7.00 -6.26
CA ALA A 81 10.21 -8.36 -5.79
C ALA A 81 10.57 -9.41 -6.82
N ILE A 82 10.23 -9.18 -8.09
CA ILE A 82 10.57 -10.08 -9.19
C ILE A 82 12.08 -10.08 -9.43
N LYS A 83 12.72 -8.91 -9.51
CA LYS A 83 14.16 -8.79 -9.81
C LYS A 83 15.05 -9.25 -8.67
N GLU A 84 14.69 -8.92 -7.43
CA GLU A 84 15.49 -9.26 -6.25
C GLU A 84 15.06 -10.61 -5.63
N ASN A 85 14.01 -11.24 -6.17
CA ASN A 85 13.40 -12.47 -5.64
C ASN A 85 12.98 -12.32 -4.16
N VAL A 86 12.38 -11.17 -3.83
CA VAL A 86 11.95 -10.78 -2.49
C VAL A 86 10.46 -11.01 -2.31
N SER A 87 10.04 -11.41 -1.11
CA SER A 87 8.63 -11.58 -0.79
C SER A 87 7.92 -10.24 -0.56
N ILE A 88 6.75 -10.04 -1.20
CA ILE A 88 5.88 -8.87 -0.98
C ILE A 88 5.43 -8.79 0.48
N ASP A 89 5.11 -9.94 1.09
CA ASP A 89 4.65 -9.98 2.48
C ASP A 89 5.74 -9.51 3.44
N TRP A 90 7.00 -9.87 3.15
CA TRP A 90 8.11 -9.37 3.95
C TRP A 90 8.37 -7.89 3.68
N LEU A 91 8.34 -7.47 2.41
CA LEU A 91 8.57 -6.08 2.03
C LEU A 91 7.54 -5.12 2.64
N LEU A 92 6.25 -5.46 2.55
CA LEU A 92 5.16 -4.61 3.02
C LEU A 92 4.86 -4.82 4.50
N LEU A 93 4.74 -6.07 4.94
CA LEU A 93 4.26 -6.39 6.29
C LEU A 93 5.39 -6.75 7.25
N GLY A 94 6.59 -7.03 6.76
CA GLY A 94 7.69 -7.55 7.58
C GLY A 94 7.47 -8.98 8.05
N LYS A 95 6.54 -9.69 7.41
CA LYS A 95 6.16 -11.05 7.80
C LYS A 95 6.82 -12.07 6.88
N GLY A 96 7.25 -13.18 7.45
CA GLY A 96 7.86 -14.29 6.70
C GLY A 96 9.33 -14.05 6.34
N ARG A 97 9.81 -14.75 5.31
CA ARG A 97 11.21 -14.67 4.85
C ARG A 97 11.38 -13.57 3.81
N MET A 98 12.50 -12.85 3.88
CA MET A 98 12.87 -11.82 2.91
C MET A 98 12.94 -12.37 1.50
N ARG A 99 13.66 -13.48 1.30
CA ARG A 99 13.82 -14.12 0.00
C ARG A 99 12.82 -15.25 -0.15
N ARG A 100 12.18 -15.33 -1.32
CA ARG A 100 11.39 -16.49 -1.69
C ARG A 100 12.37 -17.64 -1.97
N THR A 101 12.47 -18.59 -1.04
CA THR A 101 13.17 -19.86 -1.31
C THR A 101 12.52 -20.48 -2.54
N ARG A 102 13.34 -20.75 -3.56
CA ARG A 102 12.95 -21.54 -4.73
C ARG A 102 12.77 -22.99 -4.34
#